data_AF-A0A431LNA5-F1
#
_entry.id   AF-A0A431LNA5-F1
#
_cell.length_a   1.000
_cell.length_b   1.000
_cell.length_c   1.000
_cell.angle_alpha   90.00
_cell.angle_beta   90.00
_cell.angle_gamma   90.00
#
_symmetry.space_group_name_H-M   'P 1'
#
loop_
_entity.id
_entity.type
_entity.pdbx_description
1 polymer ?
#
loop_
_entity_poly.entity_id
_entity_poly.type
_entity_poly.pdbx_seq_one_letter_code
_entity_poly.pdbx_strand_id
1 'polypeptide(L)'
;MRERKTGVAQSVDWLSRVHVYIPLIVEINSCIDFLLQLLAPMISFLLFGANLLSDDLLVFGNKILDMRTRFCLVMLVALLLQCSSGAKIAAAFSATEPTSNSSTMSASTESDAAIAERVLRETCAFYRSLQAFSFRITSDLNLKTTDKVTDKIDVADLQFERAPYFRVKTRRPKRAGEATLIDSNASFYKPEWRVYSTRNLSNINEFVKDQDFGCVTDGALKAALLEVLTADDPYSELMKSRSIESYKGLDTVDGVSCHHLVLRRKGASCAEHYYLTAGKQPWIRVYRPEENCPLVTLPVVETAAKTAMTRTFTYTNFRRRQASSHGRKFKPPAGALKVSQLVFSSANDARQTLVGKSAPKFEVGTVNGANFSLSKLRGKVVVIEFWATWCSPCCRAMPVIDRVCGDFAGQGVQFIALNQKEDASVIKSFLQKNSLTSQVGLDAKGQVAALYHVVGIPQTVVVGKDGKVKSVHVGCPSDLREILTQDLSSALKLAN
;
A
#
# COMPACT_ATOMS: atom_id res chain seq x y z
N MET A 1 -45.68 5.68 -42.34
CA MET A 1 -46.44 4.43 -42.59
C MET A 1 -45.40 3.32 -42.66
N ARG A 2 -45.24 2.46 -41.63
CA ARG A 2 -45.92 1.15 -41.44
C ARG A 2 -45.80 0.27 -42.71
N GLU A 3 -45.28 -0.95 -42.71
CA GLU A 3 -45.67 -2.10 -41.86
C GLU A 3 -44.59 -3.21 -41.70
N ARG A 4 -44.86 -4.07 -40.70
CA ARG A 4 -44.16 -5.29 -40.23
C ARG A 4 -44.49 -6.54 -41.08
N LYS A 5 -43.56 -7.51 -41.14
CA LYS A 5 -43.81 -8.99 -41.15
C LYS A 5 -42.58 -9.70 -40.54
N THR A 6 -42.61 -10.11 -39.27
CA THR A 6 -42.82 -11.47 -38.71
C THR A 6 -41.82 -12.55 -39.18
N GLY A 7 -40.88 -12.91 -38.29
CA GLY A 7 -40.03 -14.10 -38.40
C GLY A 7 -40.45 -15.14 -37.36
N VAL A 8 -40.98 -16.27 -37.83
CA VAL A 8 -41.15 -17.53 -37.11
C VAL A 8 -40.50 -18.60 -37.98
N ALA A 9 -39.30 -19.04 -37.61
CA ALA A 9 -38.68 -20.30 -38.03
C ALA A 9 -37.26 -20.40 -37.43
N GLN A 10 -37.12 -21.03 -36.27
CA GLN A 10 -35.90 -21.74 -35.83
C GLN A 10 -36.16 -22.38 -34.46
N SER A 11 -36.88 -23.50 -34.45
CA SER A 11 -37.06 -24.33 -33.25
C SER A 11 -37.31 -25.79 -33.62
N VAL A 12 -36.44 -26.38 -34.44
CA VAL A 12 -36.42 -27.83 -34.69
C VAL A 12 -34.99 -28.29 -34.99
N ASP A 13 -34.09 -28.29 -34.00
CA ASP A 13 -32.80 -29.03 -34.09
C ASP A 13 -32.23 -29.49 -32.72
N TRP A 14 -33.00 -29.41 -31.64
CA TRP A 14 -32.49 -29.75 -30.30
C TRP A 14 -32.86 -31.16 -29.82
N LEU A 15 -34.00 -31.71 -30.29
CA LEU A 15 -34.49 -33.02 -29.83
C LEU A 15 -33.78 -34.23 -30.46
N SER A 16 -33.08 -34.05 -31.57
CA SER A 16 -32.29 -35.08 -32.26
C SER A 16 -30.92 -35.35 -31.61
N ARG A 17 -30.41 -34.44 -30.77
CA ARG A 17 -29.10 -34.56 -30.11
C ARG A 17 -29.15 -35.20 -28.72
N VAL A 18 -30.32 -35.33 -28.11
CA VAL A 18 -30.48 -35.88 -26.74
C VAL A 18 -30.44 -37.42 -26.73
N HIS A 19 -30.79 -38.08 -27.83
CA HIS A 19 -30.81 -39.56 -27.91
C HIS A 19 -29.41 -40.22 -27.98
N VAL A 20 -28.34 -39.44 -28.13
CA VAL A 20 -26.95 -39.95 -28.21
C VAL A 20 -26.28 -40.06 -26.83
N TYR A 21 -26.79 -39.35 -25.81
CA TYR A 21 -26.14 -39.27 -24.49
C TYR A 21 -26.71 -40.20 -23.42
N ILE A 22 -27.87 -40.80 -23.65
CA ILE A 22 -28.52 -41.70 -22.69
C ILE A 22 -27.73 -43.00 -22.48
N PRO A 23 -27.16 -43.67 -23.50
CA PRO A 23 -26.35 -44.88 -23.30
C PRO A 23 -25.05 -44.61 -22.53
N LEU A 24 -24.43 -43.45 -22.75
CA LEU A 24 -23.18 -43.04 -22.11
C LEU A 24 -23.35 -42.81 -20.61
N ILE A 25 -24.49 -42.28 -20.18
CA ILE A 25 -24.82 -42.05 -18.76
C ILE A 25 -25.08 -43.38 -18.03
N VAL A 26 -25.64 -44.38 -18.71
CA VAL A 26 -25.89 -45.72 -18.15
C VAL A 26 -24.59 -46.52 -17.96
N GLU A 27 -23.64 -46.40 -18.89
CA GLU A 27 -22.31 -47.01 -18.74
C GLU A 27 -21.48 -46.36 -17.62
N ILE A 28 -21.57 -45.04 -17.46
CA ILE A 28 -20.88 -44.32 -16.38
C ILE A 28 -21.40 -44.73 -15.00
N ASN A 29 -22.73 -44.85 -14.84
CA ASN A 29 -23.32 -45.28 -13.57
C ASN A 29 -22.96 -46.74 -13.22
N SER A 30 -22.90 -47.63 -14.22
CA SER A 30 -22.48 -49.03 -14.00
C SER A 30 -21.01 -49.15 -13.57
N CYS A 31 -20.13 -48.28 -14.10
CA CYS A 31 -18.74 -48.19 -13.67
C CYS A 31 -18.58 -47.68 -12.22
N ILE A 32 -19.45 -46.76 -11.79
CA ILE A 32 -19.45 -46.24 -10.42
C ILE A 32 -19.90 -47.33 -9.43
N ASP A 33 -20.95 -48.09 -9.75
CA ASP A 33 -21.43 -49.18 -8.88
C ASP A 33 -20.39 -50.32 -8.76
N PHE A 34 -19.67 -50.64 -9.83
CA PHE A 34 -18.58 -51.63 -9.81
C PHE A 34 -17.40 -51.16 -8.95
N LEU A 35 -17.03 -49.88 -9.02
CA LEU A 35 -15.98 -49.28 -8.18
C LEU A 35 -16.40 -49.24 -6.69
N LEU A 36 -17.67 -48.99 -6.40
CA LEU A 36 -18.19 -49.01 -5.02
C LEU A 36 -18.20 -50.42 -4.43
N GLN A 37 -18.52 -51.45 -5.23
CA GLN A 37 -18.45 -52.86 -4.79
C GLN A 37 -17.01 -53.33 -4.53
N LEU A 38 -16.03 -52.84 -5.29
CA LEU A 38 -14.60 -53.13 -5.07
C LEU A 38 -14.03 -52.45 -3.82
N LEU A 39 -14.53 -51.26 -3.47
CA LEU A 39 -14.01 -50.46 -2.35
C LEU A 39 -14.67 -50.79 -1.00
N ALA A 40 -15.89 -51.33 -1.00
CA ALA A 40 -16.62 -51.72 0.22
C ALA A 40 -15.85 -52.69 1.16
N PRO A 41 -15.16 -53.76 0.67
CA PRO A 41 -14.38 -54.63 1.54
C PRO A 41 -13.10 -53.97 2.08
N MET A 42 -12.48 -53.06 1.33
CA MET A 42 -11.32 -52.28 1.82
C MET A 42 -11.70 -51.32 2.94
N ILE A 43 -12.85 -50.66 2.82
CA ILE A 43 -13.38 -49.75 3.86
C ILE A 43 -13.77 -50.54 5.12
N SER A 44 -14.37 -51.72 4.96
CA SER A 44 -14.71 -52.60 6.08
C SER A 44 -13.46 -53.13 6.80
N PHE A 45 -12.37 -53.42 6.07
CA PHE A 45 -11.10 -53.85 6.65
C PHE A 45 -10.40 -52.72 7.43
N LEU A 46 -10.48 -51.48 6.92
CA LEU A 46 -9.95 -50.29 7.60
C LEU A 46 -10.73 -49.92 8.87
N LEU A 47 -12.06 -50.07 8.85
CA LEU A 47 -12.91 -49.80 10.03
C LEU A 47 -12.80 -50.91 11.09
N PHE A 48 -12.54 -52.16 10.70
CA PHE A 48 -12.30 -53.26 11.65
C PHE A 48 -10.91 -53.17 12.31
N GLY A 49 -9.89 -52.70 11.58
CA GLY A 49 -8.55 -52.45 12.14
C GLY A 49 -8.49 -51.28 13.13
N ALA A 50 -9.41 -50.31 13.02
CA ALA A 50 -9.45 -49.12 13.88
C ALA A 50 -10.06 -49.40 15.28
N ASN A 51 -10.76 -50.51 15.48
CA ASN A 51 -11.43 -50.85 16.75
C ASN A 51 -10.63 -51.82 17.66
N LEU A 52 -9.35 -52.09 17.34
CA LEU A 52 -8.57 -53.13 18.03
C LEU A 52 -7.17 -52.71 18.50
N LEU A 53 -6.86 -51.41 18.58
CA LEU A 53 -5.53 -50.95 19.02
C LEU A 53 -5.63 -49.85 20.09
N SER A 54 -5.06 -50.15 21.25
CA SER A 54 -4.88 -49.29 22.42
C SER A 54 -3.88 -48.14 22.18
N ASP A 55 -3.95 -47.14 23.06
CA ASP A 55 -3.43 -45.75 22.98
C ASP A 55 -1.93 -45.50 22.69
N ASP A 56 -1.11 -46.49 22.33
CA ASP A 56 0.36 -46.30 22.21
C ASP A 56 0.95 -46.23 20.78
N LEU A 57 0.13 -46.02 19.74
CA LEU A 57 0.61 -45.95 18.34
C LEU A 57 0.39 -44.63 17.59
N LEU A 58 0.04 -43.56 18.29
CA LEU A 58 -0.14 -42.21 17.72
C LEU A 58 1.17 -41.51 17.32
N VAL A 59 2.34 -42.11 17.59
CA VAL A 59 3.65 -41.56 17.23
C VAL A 59 4.25 -42.21 15.95
N PHE A 60 3.68 -43.31 15.44
CA PHE A 60 4.23 -43.99 14.25
C PHE A 60 3.36 -43.89 12.98
N GLY A 61 2.10 -43.43 13.08
CA GLY A 61 1.16 -43.36 11.96
C GLY A 61 1.26 -42.14 11.03
N ASN A 62 2.23 -41.23 11.24
CA ASN A 62 2.28 -39.95 10.50
C ASN A 62 3.27 -39.94 9.31
N LYS A 63 3.75 -41.11 8.86
CA LYS A 63 4.73 -41.23 7.76
C LYS A 63 4.34 -42.14 6.58
N ILE A 64 3.14 -42.71 6.53
CA ILE A 64 2.75 -43.60 5.42
C ILE A 64 1.35 -43.22 4.88
N LEU A 65 1.18 -41.99 4.41
CA LEU A 65 0.08 -41.68 3.49
C LEU A 65 0.55 -40.62 2.50
N ASP A 66 0.82 -41.06 1.27
CA ASP A 66 1.29 -40.23 0.17
C ASP A 66 0.28 -39.12 -0.17
N MET A 67 0.80 -38.01 -0.69
CA MET A 67 0.09 -36.77 -0.98
C MET A 67 -1.10 -36.99 -1.95
N ARG A 68 -1.01 -38.00 -2.81
CA ARG A 68 -2.08 -38.43 -3.72
C ARG A 68 -3.30 -39.00 -2.99
N THR A 69 -3.09 -39.77 -1.93
CA THR A 69 -4.18 -40.39 -1.17
C THR A 69 -4.98 -39.35 -0.38
N ARG A 70 -4.29 -38.32 0.15
CA ARG A 70 -4.93 -37.17 0.81
C ARG A 70 -5.74 -36.34 -0.18
N PHE A 71 -5.25 -36.17 -1.40
CA PHE A 71 -5.96 -35.46 -2.46
C PHE A 71 -7.22 -36.22 -2.91
N CYS A 72 -7.14 -37.54 -3.07
CA CYS A 72 -8.29 -38.37 -3.42
C CYS A 72 -9.37 -38.36 -2.32
N LEU A 73 -8.99 -38.38 -1.04
CA LEU A 73 -9.94 -38.29 0.09
C LEU A 73 -10.67 -36.95 0.16
N VAL A 74 -9.96 -35.84 -0.09
CA VAL A 74 -10.58 -34.51 -0.14
C VAL A 74 -11.55 -34.37 -1.32
N MET A 75 -11.20 -34.92 -2.48
CA MET A 75 -12.08 -34.93 -3.66
C MET A 75 -13.31 -35.83 -3.45
N LEU A 76 -13.16 -36.98 -2.78
CA LEU A 76 -14.26 -37.89 -2.46
C LEU A 76 -15.24 -37.23 -1.48
N VAL A 77 -14.74 -36.53 -0.45
CA VAL A 77 -15.57 -35.78 0.50
C VAL A 77 -16.29 -34.61 -0.19
N ALA A 78 -15.63 -33.91 -1.12
CA ALA A 78 -16.25 -32.84 -1.90
C ALA A 78 -17.38 -33.35 -2.82
N LEU A 79 -17.20 -34.52 -3.45
CA LEU A 79 -18.22 -35.19 -4.28
C LEU A 79 -19.41 -35.69 -3.47
N LEU A 80 -19.18 -36.23 -2.27
CA LEU A 80 -20.24 -36.68 -1.36
C LEU A 80 -21.06 -35.50 -0.80
N LEU A 81 -20.41 -34.36 -0.52
CA LEU A 81 -21.10 -33.14 -0.09
C LEU A 81 -21.95 -32.52 -1.20
N GLN A 82 -21.50 -32.60 -2.46
CA GLN A 82 -22.27 -32.16 -3.63
C GLN A 82 -23.49 -33.05 -3.90
N CYS A 83 -23.40 -34.37 -3.67
CA CYS A 83 -24.56 -35.27 -3.78
C CYS A 83 -25.61 -35.05 -2.67
N SER A 84 -25.20 -34.65 -1.46
CA SER A 84 -26.13 -34.39 -0.35
C SER A 84 -26.96 -33.09 -0.51
N SER A 85 -26.51 -32.18 -1.38
CA SER A 85 -27.17 -30.89 -1.62
C SER A 85 -28.17 -30.91 -2.79
N GLY A 86 -28.16 -31.97 -3.61
CA GLY A 86 -29.08 -32.13 -4.75
C GLY A 86 -30.42 -32.81 -4.41
N ALA A 87 -30.54 -33.46 -3.25
CA ALA A 87 -31.67 -34.35 -2.95
C ALA A 87 -32.78 -33.74 -2.07
N LYS A 88 -32.75 -32.43 -1.74
CA LYS A 88 -33.76 -31.80 -0.84
C LYS A 88 -34.63 -30.70 -1.43
N ILE A 89 -34.58 -30.44 -2.74
CA ILE A 89 -35.42 -29.39 -3.39
C ILE A 89 -36.57 -29.98 -4.23
N ALA A 90 -36.65 -31.31 -4.41
CA ALA A 90 -37.67 -31.93 -5.27
C ALA A 90 -38.96 -32.37 -4.55
N ALA A 91 -39.16 -32.07 -3.26
CA ALA A 91 -40.31 -32.56 -2.49
C ALA A 91 -41.00 -31.45 -1.68
N ALA A 92 -41.53 -30.42 -2.37
CA ALA A 92 -42.51 -29.49 -1.81
C ALA A 92 -43.23 -28.69 -2.90
N PHE A 93 -43.83 -29.36 -3.89
CA PHE A 93 -44.80 -28.73 -4.80
C PHE A 93 -45.89 -29.75 -5.16
N SER A 94 -46.96 -29.80 -4.37
CA SER A 94 -48.28 -30.28 -4.80
C SER A 94 -49.36 -29.89 -3.79
N ALA A 95 -50.49 -29.39 -4.30
CA ALA A 95 -51.74 -28.99 -3.63
C ALA A 95 -51.64 -27.72 -2.75
N THR A 96 -52.51 -26.69 -2.84
CA THR A 96 -53.90 -26.60 -3.30
C THR A 96 -54.27 -25.10 -3.44
N GLU A 97 -55.05 -24.70 -4.44
CA GLU A 97 -55.77 -23.40 -4.41
C GLU A 97 -56.89 -23.45 -3.34
N PRO A 98 -57.24 -22.31 -2.71
CA PRO A 98 -58.41 -21.57 -3.20
C PRO A 98 -58.32 -20.02 -3.11
N THR A 99 -58.92 -19.41 -4.14
CA THR A 99 -59.62 -18.12 -4.25
C THR A 99 -59.45 -16.98 -3.22
N SER A 100 -59.10 -15.83 -3.81
CA SER A 100 -59.71 -14.49 -3.66
C SER A 100 -59.05 -13.44 -2.73
N ASN A 101 -58.75 -12.32 -3.41
CA ASN A 101 -58.76 -10.92 -2.98
C ASN A 101 -57.63 -10.35 -2.11
N SER A 102 -56.82 -9.54 -2.83
CA SER A 102 -56.49 -8.13 -2.53
C SER A 102 -55.04 -7.81 -2.15
N SER A 103 -54.52 -6.83 -2.89
CA SER A 103 -53.34 -5.99 -2.62
C SER A 103 -51.95 -6.64 -2.67
N THR A 104 -51.50 -6.99 -3.87
CA THR A 104 -50.07 -7.00 -4.19
C THR A 104 -49.57 -5.55 -4.27
N MET A 105 -49.02 -5.03 -3.17
CA MET A 105 -47.97 -4.03 -3.29
C MET A 105 -46.77 -4.70 -3.96
N SER A 106 -46.45 -4.28 -5.18
CA SER A 106 -45.22 -4.68 -5.85
C SER A 106 -44.03 -4.14 -5.05
N ALA A 107 -43.39 -5.01 -4.27
CA ALA A 107 -42.05 -4.75 -3.78
C ALA A 107 -41.11 -4.73 -4.99
N SER A 108 -40.79 -3.53 -5.47
CA SER A 108 -39.76 -3.35 -6.49
C SER A 108 -38.43 -3.83 -5.92
N THR A 109 -37.88 -4.92 -6.47
CA THR A 109 -36.54 -5.40 -6.13
C THR A 109 -35.53 -4.32 -6.51
N GLU A 110 -34.91 -3.69 -5.50
CA GLU A 110 -33.86 -2.69 -5.67
C GLU A 110 -32.70 -3.30 -6.48
N SER A 111 -32.17 -2.60 -7.49
CA SER A 111 -31.05 -3.12 -8.28
C SER A 111 -29.75 -3.14 -7.46
N ASP A 112 -28.84 -4.07 -7.76
CA ASP A 112 -27.55 -4.17 -7.08
C ASP A 112 -26.74 -2.87 -7.09
N ALA A 113 -26.86 -2.09 -8.17
CA ALA A 113 -26.22 -0.78 -8.27
C ALA A 113 -26.82 0.25 -7.30
N ALA A 114 -28.16 0.26 -7.15
CA ALA A 114 -28.85 1.13 -6.21
C ALA A 114 -28.52 0.74 -4.75
N ILE A 115 -28.47 -0.56 -4.44
CA ILE A 115 -28.04 -1.06 -3.13
C ILE A 115 -26.60 -0.62 -2.83
N ALA A 116 -25.67 -0.80 -3.78
CA ALA A 116 -24.28 -0.40 -3.61
C ALA A 116 -24.15 1.09 -3.29
N GLU A 117 -24.83 1.94 -4.07
CA GLU A 117 -24.80 3.39 -3.89
C GLU A 117 -25.40 3.78 -2.54
N ARG A 118 -26.55 3.20 -2.17
CA ARG A 118 -27.20 3.46 -0.89
C ARG A 118 -26.31 3.07 0.29
N VAL A 119 -25.77 1.86 0.31
CA VAL A 119 -24.86 1.38 1.38
C VAL A 119 -23.64 2.29 1.50
N LEU A 120 -23.06 2.70 0.37
CA LEU A 120 -21.89 3.57 0.37
C LEU A 120 -22.22 4.96 0.92
N ARG A 121 -23.36 5.55 0.51
CA ARG A 121 -23.85 6.84 1.03
C ARG A 121 -24.16 6.78 2.51
N GLU A 122 -24.87 5.76 2.98
CA GLU A 122 -25.16 5.52 4.39
C GLU A 122 -23.87 5.42 5.22
N THR A 123 -22.89 4.68 4.71
CA THR A 123 -21.57 4.54 5.35
C THR A 123 -20.82 5.87 5.44
N CYS A 124 -20.74 6.61 4.33
CA CYS A 124 -20.08 7.91 4.30
C CYS A 124 -20.79 8.94 5.19
N ALA A 125 -22.13 8.95 5.20
CA ALA A 125 -22.93 9.80 6.09
C ALA A 125 -22.70 9.45 7.56
N PHE A 126 -22.59 8.16 7.89
CA PHE A 126 -22.24 7.70 9.22
C PHE A 126 -20.87 8.25 9.66
N TYR A 127 -19.81 8.11 8.85
CA TYR A 127 -18.49 8.68 9.17
C TYR A 127 -18.50 10.21 9.28
N ARG A 128 -19.28 10.89 8.45
CA ARG A 128 -19.47 12.34 8.52
C ARG A 128 -20.13 12.78 9.83
N SER A 129 -21.01 11.96 10.40
CA SER A 129 -21.69 12.24 11.67
C SER A 129 -20.80 12.10 12.91
N LEU A 130 -19.65 11.43 12.79
CA LEU A 130 -18.77 11.16 13.93
C LEU A 130 -17.90 12.38 14.25
N GLN A 131 -18.18 13.02 15.38
CA GLN A 131 -17.32 14.08 15.93
C GLN A 131 -15.98 13.54 16.44
N ALA A 132 -15.98 12.32 17.00
CA ALA A 132 -14.76 11.66 17.43
C ALA A 132 -14.90 10.12 17.37
N PHE A 133 -13.86 9.43 16.93
CA PHE A 133 -13.83 7.97 16.85
C PHE A 133 -12.40 7.44 16.88
N SER A 134 -12.22 6.16 17.21
CA SER A 134 -10.92 5.50 17.18
C SER A 134 -11.07 4.07 16.68
N PHE A 135 -10.03 3.54 16.05
CA PHE A 135 -9.97 2.14 15.61
C PHE A 135 -8.54 1.70 15.41
N ARG A 136 -8.34 0.39 15.32
CA ARG A 136 -7.07 -0.25 15.00
C ARG A 136 -7.08 -0.69 13.54
N ILE A 137 -6.04 -0.34 12.79
CA ILE A 137 -5.79 -0.86 11.44
C ILE A 137 -4.66 -1.88 11.50
N THR A 138 -4.88 -3.03 10.86
CA THR A 138 -3.83 -3.98 10.49
C THR A 138 -3.69 -3.96 8.98
N SER A 139 -2.51 -3.62 8.46
CA SER A 139 -2.14 -3.71 7.05
C SER A 139 -1.33 -4.98 6.86
N ASP A 140 -1.86 -5.92 6.11
CA ASP A 140 -1.16 -7.11 5.63
C ASP A 140 -0.73 -6.88 4.18
N LEU A 141 0.57 -6.94 3.91
CA LEU A 141 1.16 -6.81 2.58
C LEU A 141 1.90 -8.10 2.24
N ASN A 142 1.40 -8.81 1.25
CA ASN A 142 2.07 -9.94 0.62
C ASN A 142 2.68 -9.49 -0.71
N LEU A 143 4.00 -9.61 -0.84
CA LEU A 143 4.75 -9.37 -2.07
C LEU A 143 5.34 -10.69 -2.54
N LYS A 144 4.93 -11.15 -3.72
CA LYS A 144 5.46 -12.36 -4.35
C LYS A 144 6.15 -11.99 -5.64
N THR A 145 7.48 -12.04 -5.65
CA THR A 145 8.30 -11.97 -6.87
C THR A 145 8.60 -13.38 -7.37
N THR A 146 9.24 -13.49 -8.54
CA THR A 146 9.69 -14.77 -9.10
C THR A 146 10.54 -15.57 -8.09
N ASP A 147 11.34 -14.89 -7.27
CA ASP A 147 12.38 -15.51 -6.45
C ASP A 147 12.14 -15.36 -4.93
N LYS A 148 11.14 -14.56 -4.51
CA LYS A 148 10.95 -14.22 -3.09
C LYS A 148 9.50 -13.93 -2.75
N VAL A 149 9.05 -14.49 -1.63
CA VAL A 149 7.82 -14.07 -0.93
C VAL A 149 8.22 -13.21 0.26
N THR A 150 7.60 -12.05 0.40
CA THR A 150 7.77 -11.15 1.55
C THR A 150 6.41 -10.80 2.11
N ASP A 151 6.21 -11.16 3.38
CA ASP A 151 5.04 -10.75 4.15
C ASP A 151 5.41 -9.61 5.09
N LYS A 152 4.61 -8.55 5.11
CA LYS A 152 4.74 -7.43 6.03
C LYS A 152 3.41 -7.14 6.68
N ILE A 153 3.36 -7.31 8.00
CA ILE A 153 2.20 -6.95 8.82
C ILE A 153 2.53 -5.67 9.60
N ASP A 154 1.67 -4.68 9.46
CA ASP A 154 1.80 -3.35 10.06
C ASP A 154 0.53 -3.00 10.85
N VAL A 155 0.64 -2.78 12.16
CA VAL A 155 -0.50 -2.43 13.03
C VAL A 155 -0.43 -0.95 13.46
N ALA A 156 -1.57 -0.25 13.50
CA ALA A 156 -1.66 1.12 13.99
C ALA A 156 -2.98 1.38 14.73
N ASP A 157 -2.92 2.08 15.85
CA ASP A 157 -4.09 2.58 16.58
C ASP A 157 -4.35 4.04 16.18
N LEU A 158 -5.53 4.33 15.64
CA LEU A 158 -5.86 5.66 15.12
C LEU A 158 -6.99 6.27 15.92
N GLN A 159 -6.89 7.57 16.17
CA GLN A 159 -7.91 8.38 16.82
C GLN A 159 -8.21 9.59 15.95
N PHE A 160 -9.49 9.88 15.78
CA PHE A 160 -10.00 10.91 14.91
C PHE A 160 -10.91 11.79 15.75
N GLU A 161 -10.70 13.10 15.67
CA GLU A 161 -11.58 14.12 16.21
C GLU A 161 -11.81 15.10 15.04
N ARG A 162 -13.05 15.52 14.78
CA ARG A 162 -13.39 16.47 13.72
C ARG A 162 -13.51 17.84 14.38
N ALA A 163 -12.64 18.77 13.97
CA ALA A 163 -12.57 20.16 14.42
C ALA A 163 -12.40 20.38 15.95
N PRO A 164 -11.43 21.22 16.40
CA PRO A 164 -10.33 21.80 15.63
C PRO A 164 -9.12 20.85 15.49
N TYR A 165 -9.28 19.56 15.84
CA TYR A 165 -8.14 18.73 16.21
C TYR A 165 -8.14 17.33 15.59
N PHE A 166 -7.03 16.91 14.99
CA PHE A 166 -6.79 15.53 14.52
C PHE A 166 -5.53 14.96 15.17
N ARG A 167 -5.50 13.66 15.52
CA ARG A 167 -4.29 12.99 16.03
C ARG A 167 -4.17 11.52 15.64
N VAL A 168 -3.14 11.21 14.87
CA VAL A 168 -2.72 9.84 14.59
C VAL A 168 -1.57 9.44 15.51
N LYS A 169 -1.68 8.27 16.16
CA LYS A 169 -0.62 7.68 17.00
C LYS A 169 -0.30 6.27 16.56
N THR A 170 0.75 6.08 15.77
CA THR A 170 1.21 4.73 15.45
C THR A 170 1.93 4.14 16.67
N ARG A 171 1.41 3.03 17.20
CA ARG A 171 2.01 2.28 18.31
C ARG A 171 2.64 1.01 17.76
N ARG A 172 3.86 1.13 17.24
CA ARG A 172 4.66 0.00 16.76
C ARG A 172 5.96 -0.11 17.56
N PRO A 173 6.44 -1.33 17.89
CA PRO A 173 7.80 -1.52 18.36
C PRO A 173 8.78 -0.91 17.33
N LYS A 174 9.64 0.00 17.77
CA LYS A 174 10.66 0.73 16.95
C LYS A 174 10.15 1.67 15.85
N ARG A 175 8.85 1.73 15.53
CA ARG A 175 8.30 2.60 14.46
C ARG A 175 7.15 3.49 14.91
N ALA A 176 7.11 3.80 16.20
CA ALA A 176 6.11 4.69 16.74
C ALA A 176 6.17 6.06 16.06
N GLY A 177 5.05 6.77 16.09
CA GLY A 177 4.95 8.10 15.53
C GLY A 177 3.67 8.78 15.96
N GLU A 178 3.71 10.11 16.04
CA GLU A 178 2.56 10.93 16.37
C GLU A 178 2.44 12.04 15.34
N ALA A 179 1.25 12.21 14.78
CA ALA A 179 0.93 13.32 13.89
C ALA A 179 -0.32 14.01 14.44
N THR A 180 -0.29 15.32 14.62
CA THR A 180 -1.43 16.12 15.09
C THR A 180 -1.68 17.33 14.21
N LEU A 181 -2.94 17.68 13.96
CA LEU A 181 -3.36 18.94 13.35
C LEU A 181 -4.26 19.68 14.35
N ILE A 182 -3.93 20.91 14.75
CA ILE A 182 -4.73 21.75 15.66
C ILE A 182 -4.80 23.17 15.12
N ASP A 183 -5.98 23.69 14.77
CA ASP A 183 -6.15 25.06 14.25
C ASP A 183 -5.12 25.41 13.16
N SER A 184 -4.99 24.52 12.18
CA SER A 184 -3.98 24.55 11.10
C SER A 184 -2.52 24.31 11.49
N ASN A 185 -2.22 24.09 12.77
CA ASN A 185 -0.87 23.72 13.22
C ASN A 185 -0.67 22.21 13.16
N ALA A 186 -0.04 21.76 12.09
CA ALA A 186 0.38 20.38 11.93
C ALA A 186 1.70 20.16 12.68
N SER A 187 1.79 19.06 13.42
CA SER A 187 3.00 18.60 14.09
C SER A 187 3.19 17.12 13.82
N PHE A 188 4.42 16.71 13.49
CA PHE A 188 4.78 15.34 13.23
C PHE A 188 5.98 14.97 14.09
N TYR A 189 5.91 13.83 14.77
CA TYR A 189 6.94 13.39 15.70
C TYR A 189 7.30 11.94 15.47
N LYS A 190 8.61 11.68 15.41
CA LYS A 190 9.21 10.36 15.41
C LYS A 190 9.97 10.15 16.73
N PRO A 191 9.38 9.42 17.69
CA PRO A 191 10.02 9.12 18.97
C PRO A 191 11.38 8.45 18.85
N GLU A 192 11.51 7.50 17.92
CA GLU A 192 12.75 6.77 17.64
C GLU A 192 13.90 7.72 17.31
N TRP A 193 13.67 8.66 16.39
CA TRP A 193 14.68 9.62 15.94
C TRP A 193 14.85 10.80 16.89
N ARG A 194 13.93 10.95 17.85
CA ARG A 194 13.75 12.16 18.65
C ARG A 194 13.70 13.42 17.77
N VAL A 195 13.07 13.33 16.59
CA VAL A 195 12.88 14.47 15.70
C VAL A 195 11.42 14.79 15.50
N TYR A 196 11.11 16.07 15.36
CA TYR A 196 9.79 16.56 15.03
C TYR A 196 9.83 17.64 13.96
N SER A 197 8.74 17.78 13.24
CA SER A 197 8.51 18.91 12.34
C SER A 197 7.16 19.56 12.66
N THR A 198 7.02 20.81 12.24
CA THR A 198 5.77 21.57 12.39
C THR A 198 5.55 22.37 11.12
N ARG A 199 4.30 22.50 10.70
CA ARG A 199 3.93 23.24 9.48
C ARG A 199 2.52 23.77 9.60
N ASN A 200 2.21 24.80 8.82
CA ASN A 200 0.86 25.31 8.71
C ASN A 200 0.16 24.57 7.57
N LEU A 201 -0.90 23.81 7.88
CA LEU A 201 -1.74 23.11 6.90
C LEU A 201 -3.18 23.46 7.17
N SER A 202 -3.89 23.92 6.15
CA SER A 202 -5.18 24.58 6.31
C SER A 202 -6.30 23.61 6.69
N ASN A 203 -6.12 22.33 6.38
CA ASN A 203 -7.15 21.31 6.55
C ASN A 203 -6.57 19.90 6.66
N ILE A 204 -7.44 18.95 7.00
CA ILE A 204 -7.12 17.54 7.15
C ILE A 204 -6.62 16.87 5.87
N ASN A 205 -7.10 17.32 4.69
CA ASN A 205 -6.70 16.75 3.41
C ASN A 205 -5.23 17.09 3.09
N GLU A 206 -4.82 18.34 3.32
CA GLU A 206 -3.42 18.75 3.27
C GLU A 206 -2.59 17.96 4.29
N PHE A 207 -3.11 17.79 5.51
CA PHE A 207 -2.44 17.06 6.58
C PHE A 207 -2.15 15.58 6.26
N VAL A 208 -3.12 14.83 5.74
CA VAL A 208 -2.91 13.41 5.39
C VAL A 208 -2.07 13.22 4.12
N LYS A 209 -2.06 14.22 3.22
CA LYS A 209 -1.22 14.21 2.01
C LYS A 209 0.23 14.56 2.29
N ASP A 210 0.48 15.28 3.37
CA ASP A 210 1.79 15.69 3.80
C ASP A 210 2.81 14.54 3.80
N GLN A 211 4.06 14.84 3.45
CA GLN A 211 5.12 13.85 3.39
C GLN A 211 5.44 13.29 4.78
N ASP A 212 5.40 14.14 5.81
CA ASP A 212 5.72 13.75 7.19
C ASP A 212 4.61 12.92 7.82
N PHE A 213 3.37 13.10 7.37
CA PHE A 213 2.29 12.18 7.70
C PHE A 213 2.60 10.77 7.20
N GLY A 214 3.06 10.66 5.95
CA GLY A 214 3.54 9.39 5.38
C GLY A 214 4.69 8.82 6.19
N CYS A 215 5.63 9.66 6.64
CA CYS A 215 6.74 9.23 7.46
C CYS A 215 6.30 8.69 8.82
N VAL A 216 5.49 9.45 9.57
CA VAL A 216 4.89 9.03 10.84
C VAL A 216 4.16 7.69 10.72
N THR A 217 3.49 7.49 9.58
CA THR A 217 2.65 6.32 9.31
C THR A 217 3.32 5.18 8.53
N ASP A 218 4.62 5.28 8.22
CA ASP A 218 5.39 4.29 7.42
C ASP A 218 4.77 4.04 6.03
N GLY A 219 4.08 5.05 5.47
CA GLY A 219 3.40 5.01 4.16
C GLY A 219 2.22 4.04 4.07
N ALA A 220 2.17 3.00 4.91
CA ALA A 220 1.16 1.96 4.89
C ALA A 220 -0.25 2.52 5.06
N LEU A 221 -0.40 3.57 5.88
CA LEU A 221 -1.70 4.16 6.12
C LEU A 221 -2.16 5.15 5.04
N LYS A 222 -1.28 5.60 4.13
CA LYS A 222 -1.71 6.44 3.00
C LYS A 222 -2.71 5.71 2.10
N ALA A 223 -2.55 4.39 1.96
CA ALA A 223 -3.47 3.54 1.21
C ALA A 223 -4.65 3.03 2.05
N ALA A 224 -4.78 3.38 3.34
CA ALA A 224 -5.81 2.87 4.23
C ALA A 224 -7.07 3.77 4.29
N LEU A 225 -7.44 4.40 3.16
CA LEU A 225 -8.61 5.28 3.02
C LEU A 225 -8.73 6.43 4.04
N LEU A 226 -7.65 6.81 4.73
CA LEU A 226 -7.72 7.82 5.78
C LEU A 226 -8.22 9.17 5.27
N GLU A 227 -7.80 9.57 4.06
CA GLU A 227 -8.30 10.78 3.40
C GLU A 227 -9.83 10.74 3.23
N VAL A 228 -10.37 9.63 2.76
CA VAL A 228 -11.82 9.46 2.55
C VAL A 228 -12.57 9.48 3.88
N LEU A 229 -12.13 8.67 4.86
CA LEU A 229 -12.82 8.52 6.14
C LEU A 229 -12.89 9.82 6.94
N THR A 230 -12.03 10.77 6.62
CA THR A 230 -11.83 12.00 7.38
C THR A 230 -12.21 13.27 6.64
N ALA A 231 -12.47 13.18 5.33
CA ALA A 231 -12.99 14.28 4.52
C ALA A 231 -14.31 14.82 5.09
N ASP A 232 -14.60 16.10 4.83
CA ASP A 232 -15.87 16.74 5.20
C ASP A 232 -17.06 16.11 4.46
N ASP A 233 -16.80 15.66 3.22
CA ASP A 233 -17.71 14.83 2.43
C ASP A 233 -17.01 13.55 1.95
N PRO A 234 -17.04 12.49 2.77
CA PRO A 234 -16.40 11.21 2.44
C PRO A 234 -16.91 10.59 1.15
N TYR A 235 -18.20 10.75 0.82
CA TYR A 235 -18.77 10.14 -0.37
C TYR A 235 -18.21 10.82 -1.63
N SER A 236 -18.29 12.15 -1.68
CA SER A 236 -17.74 12.92 -2.80
C SER A 236 -16.23 12.70 -2.94
N GLU A 237 -15.48 12.65 -1.83
CA GLU A 237 -14.03 12.39 -1.87
C GLU A 237 -13.71 11.00 -2.46
N LEU A 238 -14.42 9.95 -2.03
CA LEU A 238 -14.23 8.60 -2.54
C LEU A 238 -14.51 8.51 -4.04
N MET A 239 -15.63 9.13 -4.48
CA MET A 239 -16.14 9.03 -5.85
C MET A 239 -15.40 9.91 -6.87
N LYS A 240 -14.57 10.87 -6.44
CA LYS A 240 -13.70 11.66 -7.36
C LYS A 240 -12.89 10.77 -8.30
N SER A 241 -12.32 9.71 -7.75
CA SER A 241 -11.39 8.81 -8.45
C SER A 241 -11.93 7.40 -8.64
N ARG A 242 -13.16 7.09 -8.20
CA ARG A 242 -13.72 5.73 -8.21
C ARG A 242 -15.11 5.69 -8.82
N SER A 243 -15.44 4.54 -9.39
CA SER A 243 -16.80 4.17 -9.81
C SER A 243 -17.20 2.88 -9.12
N ILE A 244 -18.48 2.76 -8.78
CA ILE A 244 -19.05 1.49 -8.31
C ILE A 244 -19.07 0.53 -9.48
N GLU A 245 -18.57 -0.69 -9.27
CA GLU A 245 -18.52 -1.73 -10.29
C GLU A 245 -19.56 -2.82 -10.04
N SER A 246 -19.66 -3.31 -8.80
CA SER A 246 -20.69 -4.29 -8.44
C SER A 246 -20.93 -4.35 -6.93
N TYR A 247 -22.11 -4.83 -6.56
CA TYR A 247 -22.44 -5.31 -5.23
C TYR A 247 -22.45 -6.83 -5.25
N LYS A 248 -21.81 -7.47 -4.27
CA LYS A 248 -21.69 -8.93 -4.17
C LYS A 248 -22.64 -9.55 -3.14
N GLY A 249 -23.46 -8.74 -2.49
CA GLY A 249 -24.35 -9.19 -1.43
C GLY A 249 -23.74 -9.02 -0.03
N LEU A 250 -24.32 -9.77 0.92
CA LEU A 250 -23.81 -9.87 2.28
C LEU A 250 -22.79 -11.00 2.37
N ASP A 251 -21.67 -10.71 3.01
CA ASP A 251 -20.61 -11.66 3.34
C ASP A 251 -20.34 -11.62 4.85
N THR A 252 -19.62 -12.61 5.39
CA THR A 252 -19.27 -12.67 6.82
C THR A 252 -17.78 -12.47 7.00
N VAL A 253 -17.40 -11.41 7.70
CA VAL A 253 -15.99 -11.11 8.03
C VAL A 253 -15.81 -11.19 9.54
N ASP A 254 -15.02 -12.17 10.00
CA ASP A 254 -14.79 -12.45 11.43
C ASP A 254 -16.10 -12.54 12.24
N GLY A 255 -17.07 -13.28 11.72
CA GLY A 255 -18.39 -13.47 12.35
C GLY A 255 -19.34 -12.27 12.26
N VAL A 256 -18.98 -11.22 11.52
CA VAL A 256 -19.83 -10.02 11.33
C VAL A 256 -20.30 -9.89 9.90
N SER A 257 -21.62 -9.76 9.74
CA SER A 257 -22.26 -9.55 8.43
C SER A 257 -21.85 -8.20 7.85
N CYS A 258 -21.34 -8.22 6.62
CA CYS A 258 -20.84 -7.06 5.90
C CYS A 258 -21.39 -7.04 4.47
N HIS A 259 -21.80 -5.87 4.00
CA HIS A 259 -21.99 -5.62 2.57
C HIS A 259 -20.64 -5.69 1.85
N HIS A 260 -20.57 -6.46 0.77
CA HIS A 260 -19.39 -6.57 -0.08
C HIS A 260 -19.56 -5.74 -1.35
N LEU A 261 -18.82 -4.64 -1.44
CA LEU A 261 -18.83 -3.73 -2.58
C LEU A 261 -17.52 -3.85 -3.34
N VAL A 262 -17.60 -3.77 -4.66
CA VAL A 262 -16.46 -3.70 -5.57
C VAL A 262 -16.50 -2.35 -6.27
N LEU A 263 -15.44 -1.57 -6.08
CA LEU A 263 -15.24 -0.29 -6.76
C LEU A 263 -14.01 -0.39 -7.66
N ARG A 264 -13.97 0.48 -8.67
CA ARG A 264 -12.84 0.60 -9.60
C ARG A 264 -12.27 2.00 -9.53
N ARG A 265 -10.96 2.13 -9.29
CA ARG A 265 -10.28 3.43 -9.42
C ARG A 265 -10.05 3.74 -10.91
N LYS A 266 -10.27 4.99 -11.32
CA LYS A 266 -10.00 5.48 -12.68
C LYS A 266 -8.57 5.15 -13.08
N GLY A 267 -8.40 4.46 -14.21
CA GLY A 267 -7.10 4.06 -14.74
C GLY A 267 -6.40 2.92 -13.99
N ALA A 268 -7.02 2.31 -12.97
CA ALA A 268 -6.47 1.13 -12.32
C ALA A 268 -6.91 -0.16 -13.01
N SER A 269 -5.98 -1.11 -13.14
CA SER A 269 -6.25 -2.45 -13.67
C SER A 269 -7.00 -3.35 -12.68
N CYS A 270 -7.08 -2.96 -11.41
CA CYS A 270 -7.44 -3.83 -10.28
C CYS A 270 -8.71 -3.32 -9.60
N ALA A 271 -9.55 -4.25 -9.16
CA ALA A 271 -10.75 -3.94 -8.39
C ALA A 271 -10.36 -3.67 -6.94
N GLU A 272 -11.11 -2.79 -6.31
CA GLU A 272 -10.99 -2.52 -4.89
C GLU A 272 -12.20 -3.13 -4.15
N HIS A 273 -11.94 -3.97 -3.15
CA HIS A 273 -12.99 -4.65 -2.39
C HIS A 273 -13.19 -3.98 -1.03
N TYR A 274 -14.46 -3.72 -0.70
CA TYR A 274 -14.90 -3.05 0.52
C TYR A 274 -15.88 -3.94 1.26
N TYR A 275 -15.61 -4.17 2.54
CA TYR A 275 -16.50 -4.92 3.43
C TYR A 275 -17.01 -3.98 4.51
N LEU A 276 -18.28 -3.60 4.40
CA LEU A 276 -18.93 -2.58 5.24
C LEU A 276 -19.95 -3.27 6.14
N THR A 277 -19.82 -3.12 7.46
CA THR A 277 -20.70 -3.80 8.43
C THR A 277 -22.17 -3.50 8.12
N ALA A 278 -23.01 -4.53 8.09
CA ALA A 278 -24.45 -4.35 7.89
C ALA A 278 -25.10 -3.78 9.17
N GLY A 279 -26.10 -2.90 8.98
CA GLY A 279 -26.90 -2.33 10.07
C GLY A 279 -26.56 -0.88 10.42
N LYS A 280 -26.97 -0.44 11.61
CA LYS A 280 -26.99 0.99 12.00
C LYS A 280 -25.61 1.63 12.20
N GLN A 281 -24.55 0.82 12.25
CA GLN A 281 -23.18 1.30 12.40
C GLN A 281 -22.29 0.68 11.32
N PRO A 282 -22.36 1.20 10.08
CA PRO A 282 -21.69 0.62 8.93
C PRO A 282 -20.18 0.91 8.92
N TRP A 283 -19.44 0.25 9.80
CA TRP A 283 -17.99 0.36 9.85
C TRP A 283 -17.35 -0.33 8.65
N ILE A 284 -16.27 0.26 8.13
CA ILE A 284 -15.38 -0.48 7.23
C ILE A 284 -14.67 -1.52 8.06
N ARG A 285 -14.74 -2.79 7.68
CA ARG A 285 -14.09 -3.88 8.39
C ARG A 285 -12.88 -4.39 7.63
N VAL A 286 -13.01 -4.52 6.32
CA VAL A 286 -11.90 -4.89 5.43
C VAL A 286 -11.90 -4.00 4.19
N TYR A 287 -10.71 -3.59 3.78
CA TYR A 287 -10.45 -2.92 2.51
C TYR A 287 -9.28 -3.59 1.80
N ARG A 288 -9.48 -3.99 0.54
CA ARG A 288 -8.44 -4.57 -0.32
C ARG A 288 -8.30 -3.72 -1.58
N PRO A 289 -7.31 -2.80 -1.64
CA PRO A 289 -7.10 -1.95 -2.82
C PRO A 289 -6.53 -2.70 -4.04
N GLU A 290 -5.88 -3.85 -3.81
CA GLU A 290 -4.99 -4.49 -4.79
C GLU A 290 -5.21 -6.00 -4.80
N GLU A 291 -6.46 -6.42 -4.99
CA GLU A 291 -6.78 -7.85 -5.12
C GLU A 291 -6.53 -8.30 -6.57
N ASN A 292 -5.68 -9.33 -6.74
CA ASN A 292 -5.31 -9.91 -8.04
C ASN A 292 -4.76 -8.90 -9.07
N CYS A 293 -4.03 -7.90 -8.59
CA CYS A 293 -3.53 -6.82 -9.43
C CYS A 293 -2.43 -7.32 -10.38
N PRO A 294 -2.55 -7.17 -11.72
CA PRO A 294 -1.50 -7.58 -12.62
C PRO A 294 -0.23 -6.79 -12.32
N LEU A 295 0.85 -7.56 -12.19
CA LEU A 295 2.25 -7.18 -12.05
C LEU A 295 2.56 -5.77 -12.55
N VAL A 296 2.64 -4.81 -11.63
CA VAL A 296 3.18 -3.49 -11.96
C VAL A 296 4.69 -3.67 -12.12
N THR A 297 5.22 -3.38 -13.31
CA THR A 297 6.65 -3.22 -13.52
C THR A 297 7.11 -2.02 -12.70
N LEU A 298 7.63 -2.25 -11.49
CA LEU A 298 8.30 -1.20 -10.73
C LEU A 298 9.57 -0.81 -11.49
N PRO A 299 9.82 0.48 -11.79
CA PRO A 299 10.93 0.91 -12.64
C PRO A 299 12.30 0.89 -11.93
N VAL A 300 12.56 -0.05 -11.00
CA VAL A 300 13.73 -0.01 -10.11
C VAL A 300 14.66 -1.22 -10.24
N VAL A 301 14.33 -2.24 -11.02
CA VAL A 301 15.28 -3.35 -11.25
C VAL A 301 15.19 -3.83 -12.70
N GLU A 302 16.33 -3.86 -13.37
CA GLU A 302 16.55 -4.30 -14.75
C GLU A 302 16.36 -5.82 -14.96
N THR A 303 15.57 -6.47 -14.10
CA THR A 303 15.01 -7.80 -14.32
C THR A 303 13.53 -7.69 -14.06
N ALA A 304 12.72 -7.90 -15.09
CA ALA A 304 11.27 -7.91 -15.01
C ALA A 304 10.79 -9.13 -14.20
N ALA A 305 11.00 -9.12 -12.88
CA ALA A 305 10.42 -10.08 -11.98
C ALA A 305 8.92 -9.78 -11.90
N LYS A 306 8.12 -10.76 -12.31
CA LYS A 306 6.67 -10.76 -12.16
C LYS A 306 6.35 -10.66 -10.66
N THR A 307 6.14 -9.44 -10.17
CA THR A 307 5.76 -9.15 -8.77
C THR A 307 4.25 -9.07 -8.59
N ALA A 308 3.64 -10.09 -7.97
CA ALA A 308 2.26 -10.03 -7.49
C ALA A 308 2.24 -9.37 -6.11
N MET A 309 1.39 -8.35 -5.94
CA MET A 309 1.23 -7.62 -4.69
C MET A 309 -0.22 -7.74 -4.24
N THR A 310 -0.42 -8.15 -2.99
CA THR A 310 -1.73 -8.12 -2.34
C THR A 310 -1.61 -7.34 -1.05
N ARG A 311 -2.52 -6.39 -0.86
CA ARG A 311 -2.60 -5.59 0.35
C ARG A 311 -4.01 -5.66 0.93
N THR A 312 -4.10 -6.01 2.21
CA THR A 312 -5.36 -6.06 2.96
C THR A 312 -5.27 -5.15 4.16
N PHE A 313 -6.23 -4.25 4.32
CA PHE A 313 -6.43 -3.46 5.53
C PHE A 313 -7.62 -3.99 6.31
N THR A 314 -7.37 -4.43 7.54
CA THR A 314 -8.40 -4.87 8.48
C THR A 314 -8.56 -3.85 9.57
N TYR A 315 -9.80 -3.48 9.87
CA TYR A 315 -10.14 -2.44 10.81
C TYR A 315 -10.91 -3.07 11.98
N THR A 316 -10.39 -2.87 13.20
CA THR A 316 -10.90 -3.50 14.42
C THR A 316 -10.97 -2.50 15.57
N ASN A 317 -11.56 -2.90 16.70
CA ASN A 317 -11.62 -2.07 17.92
C ASN A 317 -12.21 -0.67 17.70
N PHE A 318 -13.21 -0.56 16.82
CA PHE A 318 -13.93 0.69 16.60
C PHE A 318 -14.60 1.16 17.88
N ARG A 319 -14.40 2.43 18.20
CA ARG A 319 -15.06 3.11 19.33
C ARG A 319 -15.46 4.50 18.90
N ARG A 320 -16.75 4.82 19.02
CA ARG A 320 -17.19 6.22 19.05
C ARG A 320 -16.61 6.87 20.31
N ARG A 321 -16.10 8.08 20.18
CA ARG A 321 -15.53 8.87 21.28
C ARG A 321 -16.36 10.14 21.43
N GLN A 322 -16.24 10.79 22.59
CA GLN A 322 -16.68 12.17 22.74
C GLN A 322 -15.53 13.08 22.32
N ALA A 323 -15.84 14.18 21.62
CA ALA A 323 -14.85 15.19 21.27
C ALA A 323 -14.27 15.78 22.56
N SER A 324 -12.94 15.88 22.65
CA SER A 324 -12.30 16.47 23.82
C SER A 324 -12.38 18.00 23.73
N SER A 325 -12.72 18.69 24.83
CA SER A 325 -12.80 20.16 24.87
C SER A 325 -11.45 20.86 24.78
N HIS A 326 -10.34 20.12 24.82
CA HIS A 326 -8.99 20.66 24.87
C HIS A 326 -8.04 19.84 23.99
N GLY A 327 -7.90 20.24 22.73
CA GLY A 327 -6.80 19.80 21.87
C GLY A 327 -5.47 20.23 22.51
N ARG A 328 -4.84 19.36 23.30
CA ARG A 328 -3.51 19.63 23.86
C ARG A 328 -2.56 19.90 22.69
N LYS A 329 -2.14 21.16 22.53
CA LYS A 329 -1.09 21.56 21.59
C LYS A 329 0.08 20.59 21.72
N PHE A 330 0.57 20.10 20.59
CA PHE A 330 1.74 19.24 20.56
C PHE A 330 2.89 19.98 21.26
N LYS A 331 3.44 19.35 22.31
CA LYS A 331 4.64 19.82 22.99
C LYS A 331 5.76 18.82 22.66
N PRO A 332 6.84 19.26 21.98
CA PRO A 332 7.97 18.40 21.69
C PRO A 332 8.55 17.83 22.99
N PRO A 333 8.87 16.52 23.06
CA PRO A 333 9.57 15.97 24.21
C PRO A 333 10.95 16.60 24.42
N ALA A 334 11.44 16.60 25.66
CA ALA A 334 12.75 17.17 25.99
C ALA A 334 13.87 16.55 25.13
N GLY A 335 14.71 17.41 24.55
CA GLY A 335 15.81 17.01 23.66
C GLY A 335 15.37 16.50 22.29
N ALA A 336 14.11 16.69 21.88
CA ALA A 336 13.70 16.44 20.51
C ALA A 336 14.20 17.56 19.58
N LEU A 337 14.81 17.20 18.45
CA LEU A 337 15.31 18.15 17.46
C LEU A 337 14.22 18.53 16.46
N LYS A 338 14.09 19.83 16.18
CA LYS A 338 13.19 20.32 15.13
C LYS A 338 13.88 20.17 13.78
N VAL A 339 13.21 19.54 12.83
CA VAL A 339 13.66 19.40 11.44
C VAL A 339 12.63 20.02 10.49
N SER A 340 13.07 20.43 9.31
CA SER A 340 12.16 20.92 8.27
C SER A 340 11.23 19.81 7.76
N GLN A 341 11.71 18.56 7.73
CA GLN A 341 10.96 17.41 7.23
C GLN A 341 11.38 16.08 7.86
N LEU A 342 10.41 15.20 8.11
CA LEU A 342 10.61 13.81 8.51
C LEU A 342 10.76 12.93 7.26
N VAL A 343 11.98 12.62 6.85
CA VAL A 343 12.22 11.81 5.64
C VAL A 343 12.18 10.31 5.98
N PHE A 344 11.17 9.58 5.48
CA PHE A 344 11.08 8.12 5.61
C PHE A 344 11.81 7.42 4.47
N SER A 345 12.91 6.74 4.77
CA SER A 345 13.32 5.57 3.99
C SER A 345 14.18 4.69 4.89
N SER A 346 14.23 3.37 4.62
CA SER A 346 15.15 2.42 5.27
C SER A 346 16.63 2.79 5.15
N ALA A 347 16.93 3.79 4.33
CA ALA A 347 18.26 4.34 4.19
C ALA A 347 18.44 5.70 4.90
N ASN A 348 17.42 6.23 5.57
CA ASN A 348 17.56 7.41 6.43
C ASN A 348 18.30 7.08 7.75
N ASP A 349 18.16 5.87 8.30
CA ASP A 349 18.98 5.43 9.44
C ASP A 349 20.47 5.36 9.09
N ALA A 350 20.82 4.86 7.90
CA ALA A 350 22.20 4.85 7.41
C ALA A 350 22.73 6.25 7.00
N ARG A 351 21.84 7.18 6.62
CA ARG A 351 22.21 8.54 6.18
C ARG A 351 22.29 9.56 7.29
N GLN A 352 21.32 9.57 8.21
CA GLN A 352 21.43 10.41 9.41
C GLN A 352 22.55 9.93 10.32
N THR A 353 22.93 8.65 10.24
CA THR A 353 24.18 8.21 10.88
C THR A 353 25.44 8.78 10.23
N LEU A 354 25.40 9.39 9.03
CA LEU A 354 26.55 10.13 8.50
C LEU A 354 26.71 11.49 9.17
N VAL A 355 25.61 12.16 9.54
CA VAL A 355 25.64 13.48 10.18
C VAL A 355 26.44 13.39 11.47
N GLY A 356 27.43 14.27 11.63
CA GLY A 356 28.38 14.29 12.74
C GLY A 356 29.54 13.30 12.61
N LYS A 357 29.53 12.37 11.65
CA LYS A 357 30.67 11.49 11.34
C LYS A 357 31.55 12.09 10.25
N SER A 358 32.77 11.57 10.13
CA SER A 358 33.67 11.90 9.02
C SER A 358 33.05 11.49 7.68
N ALA A 359 33.10 12.41 6.72
CA ALA A 359 32.62 12.15 5.37
C ALA A 359 33.43 10.99 4.72
N PRO A 360 32.78 9.97 4.14
CA PRO A 360 33.47 8.91 3.42
C PRO A 360 34.39 9.48 2.33
N LYS A 361 35.66 9.08 2.34
CA LYS A 361 36.64 9.53 1.36
C LYS A 361 36.34 8.89 0.01
N PHE A 362 36.49 9.66 -1.06
CA PHE A 362 36.43 9.16 -2.43
C PHE A 362 37.35 9.95 -3.34
N GLU A 363 37.61 9.36 -4.49
CA GLU A 363 38.35 9.96 -5.59
C GLU A 363 37.65 9.59 -6.91
N VAL A 364 37.41 10.59 -7.76
CA VAL A 364 36.68 10.42 -9.02
C VAL A 364 37.27 11.29 -10.12
N GLY A 365 37.34 10.73 -11.33
CA GLY A 365 37.57 11.52 -12.53
C GLY A 365 36.42 12.50 -12.76
N THR A 366 36.73 13.68 -13.28
CA THR A 366 35.75 14.70 -13.64
C THR A 366 35.50 14.72 -15.14
N VAL A 367 34.39 15.31 -15.56
CA VAL A 367 34.04 15.48 -16.98
C VAL A 367 35.12 16.23 -17.79
N ASN A 368 35.94 17.04 -17.13
CA ASN A 368 37.01 17.82 -17.76
C ASN A 368 38.37 17.09 -17.75
N GLY A 369 38.41 15.82 -17.34
CA GLY A 369 39.64 15.00 -17.30
C GLY A 369 40.52 15.24 -16.08
N ALA A 370 40.20 16.22 -15.23
CA ALA A 370 40.85 16.39 -13.93
C ALA A 370 40.35 15.35 -12.93
N ASN A 371 41.10 15.12 -11.86
CA ASN A 371 40.72 14.20 -10.79
C ASN A 371 40.32 14.98 -9.53
N PHE A 372 39.23 14.56 -8.88
CA PHE A 372 38.72 15.19 -7.66
C PHE A 372 38.86 14.23 -6.48
N SER A 373 39.44 14.69 -5.38
CA SER A 373 39.59 13.91 -4.15
C SER A 373 39.10 14.72 -2.96
N LEU A 374 38.08 14.20 -2.25
CA LEU A 374 37.51 14.88 -1.08
C LEU A 374 38.57 15.11 0.02
N SER A 375 39.53 14.20 0.12
CA SER A 375 40.61 14.26 1.11
C SER A 375 41.48 15.52 1.01
N LYS A 376 41.59 16.10 -0.20
CA LYS A 376 42.38 17.31 -0.47
C LYS A 376 41.67 18.61 -0.07
N LEU A 377 40.41 18.52 0.38
CA LEU A 377 39.57 19.68 0.68
C LEU A 377 39.33 19.90 2.19
N ARG A 378 40.17 19.31 3.06
CA ARG A 378 40.15 19.65 4.49
C ARG A 378 40.33 21.16 4.69
N GLY A 379 39.59 21.73 5.64
CA GLY A 379 39.58 23.17 5.89
C GLY A 379 38.59 23.97 5.03
N LYS A 380 37.97 23.35 4.02
CA LYS A 380 36.88 23.94 3.23
C LYS A 380 35.53 23.31 3.59
N VAL A 381 34.45 24.05 3.39
CA VAL A 381 33.11 23.46 3.37
C VAL A 381 32.89 22.86 1.98
N VAL A 382 32.41 21.63 1.89
CA VAL A 382 32.20 20.93 0.60
C VAL A 382 30.74 20.55 0.46
N VAL A 383 30.12 20.94 -0.65
CA VAL A 383 28.79 20.48 -1.07
C VAL A 383 28.96 19.38 -2.10
N ILE A 384 28.38 18.21 -1.80
CA ILE A 384 28.37 17.05 -2.69
C ILE A 384 26.94 16.82 -3.14
N GLU A 385 26.66 16.92 -4.44
CA GLU A 385 25.33 16.71 -5.01
C GLU A 385 25.27 15.46 -5.88
N PHE A 386 24.44 14.48 -5.52
CA PHE A 386 24.23 13.27 -6.32
C PHE A 386 23.05 13.44 -7.27
N TRP A 387 23.29 13.35 -8.57
CA TRP A 387 22.31 13.72 -9.59
C TRP A 387 22.44 12.92 -10.89
N ALA A 388 21.48 13.11 -11.80
CA ALA A 388 21.52 12.61 -13.17
C ALA A 388 20.67 13.48 -14.12
N THR A 389 20.97 13.50 -15.42
CA THR A 389 20.27 14.33 -16.41
C THR A 389 18.87 13.80 -16.76
N TRP A 390 18.63 12.49 -16.59
CA TRP A 390 17.32 11.87 -16.73
C TRP A 390 16.40 12.08 -15.52
N CYS A 391 16.92 12.60 -14.41
CA CYS A 391 16.19 12.85 -13.18
C CYS A 391 15.54 14.24 -13.19
N SER A 392 14.23 14.31 -13.46
CA SER A 392 13.50 15.58 -13.53
C SER A 392 13.65 16.48 -12.27
N PRO A 393 13.55 15.96 -11.03
CA PRO A 393 13.83 16.76 -9.84
C PRO A 393 15.27 17.27 -9.75
N CYS A 394 16.24 16.48 -10.21
CA CYS A 394 17.65 16.86 -10.23
C CYS A 394 17.90 18.03 -11.19
N CYS A 395 17.28 17.98 -12.38
CA CYS A 395 17.38 19.06 -13.36
C CYS A 395 16.81 20.39 -12.84
N ARG A 396 15.84 20.35 -11.91
CA ARG A 396 15.36 21.55 -11.21
C ARG A 396 16.27 22.01 -10.07
N ALA A 397 16.87 21.07 -9.34
CA ALA A 397 17.72 21.36 -8.19
C ALA A 397 19.09 21.92 -8.60
N MET A 398 19.71 21.35 -9.64
CA MET A 398 21.09 21.68 -10.06
C MET A 398 21.33 23.18 -10.29
N PRO A 399 20.49 23.94 -11.03
CA PRO A 399 20.68 25.38 -11.19
C PRO A 399 20.58 26.17 -9.88
N VAL A 400 19.75 25.72 -8.94
CA VAL A 400 19.59 26.36 -7.62
C VAL A 400 20.85 26.13 -6.79
N ILE A 401 21.32 24.88 -6.73
CA ILE A 401 22.50 24.49 -5.96
C ILE A 401 23.77 25.15 -6.53
N ASP A 402 23.94 25.15 -7.86
CA ASP A 402 25.09 25.78 -8.53
C ASP A 402 25.17 27.27 -8.19
N ARG A 403 24.04 27.99 -8.27
CA ARG A 403 23.98 29.41 -7.93
C ARG A 403 24.29 29.66 -6.45
N VAL A 404 23.65 28.93 -5.54
CA VAL A 404 23.89 29.10 -4.10
C VAL A 404 25.35 28.80 -3.77
N CYS A 405 25.92 27.71 -4.29
CA CYS A 405 27.32 27.41 -4.02
C CYS A 405 28.28 28.44 -4.64
N GLY A 406 27.94 28.98 -5.82
CA GLY A 406 28.66 30.08 -6.46
C GLY A 406 28.72 31.33 -5.58
N ASP A 407 27.60 31.71 -4.95
CA ASP A 407 27.51 32.86 -4.04
C ASP A 407 28.45 32.72 -2.81
N PHE A 408 28.79 31.48 -2.42
CA PHE A 408 29.67 31.18 -1.29
C PHE A 408 31.09 30.74 -1.68
N ALA A 409 31.42 30.62 -2.96
CA ALA A 409 32.70 30.10 -3.41
C ALA A 409 33.91 30.88 -2.83
N GLY A 410 33.79 32.21 -2.78
CA GLY A 410 34.81 33.11 -2.20
C GLY A 410 34.99 32.99 -0.68
N GLN A 411 34.07 32.31 0.02
CA GLN A 411 34.09 32.14 1.48
C GLN A 411 34.66 30.77 1.91
N GLY A 412 35.21 30.00 0.96
CA GLY A 412 35.79 28.68 1.22
C GLY A 412 34.79 27.53 1.09
N VAL A 413 33.71 27.71 0.32
CA VAL A 413 32.80 26.63 -0.11
C VAL A 413 33.28 26.06 -1.44
N GLN A 414 33.34 24.74 -1.54
CA GLN A 414 33.60 24.01 -2.78
C GLN A 414 32.37 23.17 -3.15
N PHE A 415 31.98 23.22 -4.42
CA PHE A 415 30.89 22.39 -4.95
C PHE A 415 31.41 21.30 -5.87
N ILE A 416 30.92 20.07 -5.68
CA ILE A 416 31.13 18.93 -6.58
C ILE A 416 29.79 18.23 -6.82
N ALA A 417 29.38 18.12 -8.08
CA ALA A 417 28.23 17.33 -8.45
C ALA A 417 28.69 15.95 -8.93
N LEU A 418 28.19 14.88 -8.34
CA LEU A 418 28.49 13.49 -8.69
C LEU A 418 27.36 12.94 -9.56
N ASN A 419 27.65 12.85 -10.85
CA ASN A 419 26.69 12.33 -11.81
C ASN A 419 26.69 10.80 -11.80
N GLN A 420 25.49 10.21 -11.79
CA GLN A 420 25.28 8.77 -11.65
C GLN A 420 25.10 8.07 -12.98
N LYS A 421 26.07 7.22 -13.34
CA LYS A 421 25.95 6.25 -14.45
C LYS A 421 25.65 6.86 -15.83
N GLU A 422 26.10 8.08 -16.11
CA GLU A 422 26.02 8.69 -17.44
C GLU A 422 27.40 8.97 -18.03
N ASP A 423 27.46 8.98 -19.36
CA ASP A 423 28.67 9.32 -20.09
C ASP A 423 28.99 10.81 -19.99
N ALA A 424 30.28 11.14 -19.99
CA ALA A 424 30.76 12.51 -19.89
C ALA A 424 30.21 13.43 -21.00
N SER A 425 29.90 12.89 -22.19
CA SER A 425 29.30 13.64 -23.30
C SER A 425 27.89 14.14 -22.97
N VAL A 426 27.01 13.27 -22.45
CA VAL A 426 25.64 13.59 -22.03
C VAL A 426 25.66 14.70 -20.98
N ILE A 427 26.55 14.56 -20.00
CA ILE A 427 26.71 15.51 -18.92
C ILE A 427 27.17 16.87 -19.45
N LYS A 428 28.20 16.90 -20.32
CA LYS A 428 28.70 18.14 -20.93
C LYS A 428 27.62 18.87 -21.71
N SER A 429 26.85 18.16 -22.52
CA SER A 429 25.72 18.74 -23.26
C SER A 429 24.68 19.35 -22.32
N PHE A 430 24.37 18.69 -21.20
CA PHE A 430 23.45 19.22 -20.19
C PHE A 430 23.98 20.49 -19.53
N LEU A 431 25.25 20.50 -19.11
CA LEU A 431 25.88 21.67 -18.47
C LEU A 431 25.90 22.87 -19.40
N GLN A 432 26.27 22.67 -20.67
CA GLN A 432 26.27 23.73 -21.69
C GLN A 432 24.86 24.30 -21.92
N LYS A 433 23.87 23.41 -22.10
CA LYS A 433 22.47 23.80 -22.36
C LYS A 433 21.88 24.63 -21.21
N ASN A 434 22.27 24.34 -19.97
CA ASN A 434 21.74 24.99 -18.78
C ASN A 434 22.69 26.06 -18.20
N SER A 435 23.78 26.38 -18.91
CA SER A 435 24.81 27.34 -18.49
C SER A 435 25.34 27.10 -17.06
N LEU A 436 25.49 25.82 -16.69
CA LEU A 436 25.99 25.43 -15.37
C LEU A 436 27.52 25.35 -15.38
N THR A 437 28.13 25.89 -14.33
CA THR A 437 29.61 25.90 -14.19
C THR A 437 30.12 24.88 -13.18
N SER A 438 29.22 24.05 -12.68
CA SER A 438 29.49 23.04 -11.67
C SER A 438 30.65 22.12 -12.07
N GLN A 439 31.57 21.87 -11.16
CA GLN A 439 32.51 20.78 -11.30
C GLN A 439 31.74 19.46 -11.19
N VAL A 440 31.81 18.59 -12.21
CA VAL A 440 31.10 17.31 -12.21
C VAL A 440 32.07 16.13 -12.18
N GLY A 441 31.95 15.30 -11.13
CA GLY A 441 32.62 14.01 -11.00
C GLY A 441 31.79 12.88 -11.61
N LEU A 442 32.47 11.88 -12.15
CA LEU A 442 31.88 10.71 -12.79
C LEU A 442 31.77 9.55 -11.80
N ASP A 443 30.57 9.26 -11.30
CA ASP A 443 30.30 8.06 -10.50
C ASP A 443 29.68 6.96 -11.38
N ALA A 444 30.42 6.55 -12.41
CA ALA A 444 29.94 5.65 -13.46
C ALA A 444 29.46 4.28 -12.92
N LYS A 445 29.98 3.84 -11.78
CA LYS A 445 29.63 2.57 -11.13
C LYS A 445 28.73 2.74 -9.89
N GLY A 446 28.35 3.97 -9.53
CA GLY A 446 27.56 4.27 -8.33
C GLY A 446 28.26 3.94 -7.01
N GLN A 447 29.59 3.87 -7.02
CA GLN A 447 30.38 3.47 -5.84
C GLN A 447 30.38 4.58 -4.79
N VAL A 448 30.49 5.84 -5.21
CA VAL A 448 30.45 6.97 -4.27
C VAL A 448 29.03 7.14 -3.72
N ALA A 449 28.01 6.99 -4.57
CA ALA A 449 26.62 6.94 -4.12
C ALA A 449 26.39 5.88 -3.04
N ALA A 450 26.95 4.67 -3.21
CA ALA A 450 26.84 3.61 -2.22
C ALA A 450 27.49 3.99 -0.87
N LEU A 451 28.70 4.60 -0.89
CA LEU A 451 29.39 5.08 0.31
C LEU A 451 28.58 6.13 1.09
N TYR A 452 27.85 6.98 0.38
CA TYR A 452 26.98 8.01 0.95
C TYR A 452 25.53 7.55 1.12
N HIS A 453 25.29 6.24 1.00
CA HIS A 453 23.99 5.60 1.16
C HIS A 453 22.88 6.23 0.30
N VAL A 454 23.20 6.71 -0.90
CA VAL A 454 22.23 7.31 -1.84
C VAL A 454 21.25 6.23 -2.30
N VAL A 455 19.94 6.44 -2.07
CA VAL A 455 18.87 5.59 -2.65
C VAL A 455 17.85 6.40 -3.46
N GLY A 456 18.05 7.71 -3.55
CA GLY A 456 17.21 8.61 -4.32
C GLY A 456 17.99 9.88 -4.63
N ILE A 457 17.76 10.43 -5.81
CA ILE A 457 18.37 11.67 -6.28
C ILE A 457 17.28 12.72 -6.58
N PRO A 458 17.53 14.01 -6.38
CA PRO A 458 18.79 14.59 -5.89
C PRO A 458 19.09 14.27 -4.42
N GLN A 459 20.36 14.15 -4.06
CA GLN A 459 20.81 14.07 -2.66
C GLN A 459 22.00 15.02 -2.47
N THR A 460 21.83 16.00 -1.58
CA THR A 460 22.86 17.00 -1.26
C THR A 460 23.48 16.68 0.09
N VAL A 461 24.80 16.65 0.17
CA VAL A 461 25.55 16.44 1.42
C VAL A 461 26.45 17.64 1.66
N VAL A 462 26.34 18.26 2.85
CA VAL A 462 27.22 19.36 3.26
C VAL A 462 28.27 18.81 4.23
N VAL A 463 29.53 18.95 3.88
CA VAL A 463 30.68 18.57 4.69
C VAL A 463 31.33 19.84 5.24
N GLY A 464 31.57 19.90 6.54
CA GLY A 464 32.21 21.04 7.19
C GLY A 464 33.73 21.05 7.02
N LYS A 465 34.36 22.16 7.45
CA LYS A 465 35.83 22.33 7.43
C LYS A 465 36.59 21.25 8.20
N ASP A 466 35.95 20.69 9.23
CA ASP A 466 36.45 19.57 10.04
C ASP A 466 36.37 18.21 9.34
N GLY A 467 35.84 18.16 8.12
CA GLY A 467 35.64 16.94 7.34
C GLY A 467 34.48 16.08 7.84
N LYS A 468 33.61 16.61 8.71
CA LYS A 468 32.40 15.91 9.17
C LYS A 468 31.20 16.34 8.35
N VAL A 469 30.28 15.40 8.13
CA VAL A 469 28.98 15.70 7.49
C VAL A 469 28.15 16.55 8.44
N LYS A 470 27.68 17.71 7.97
CA LYS A 470 26.86 18.65 8.72
C LYS A 470 25.37 18.47 8.43
N SER A 471 25.04 18.17 7.19
CA SER A 471 23.66 17.90 6.78
C SER A 471 23.61 17.00 5.54
N VAL A 472 22.46 16.35 5.37
CA VAL A 472 22.10 15.52 4.21
C VAL A 472 20.67 15.85 3.84
N HIS A 473 20.44 16.27 2.59
CA HIS A 473 19.13 16.58 2.03
C HIS A 473 18.81 15.63 0.89
N VAL A 474 17.55 15.24 0.76
CA VAL A 474 17.08 14.37 -0.33
C VAL A 474 15.85 15.00 -0.98
N GLY A 475 15.84 15.00 -2.30
CA GLY A 475 14.79 15.62 -3.10
C GLY A 475 15.02 17.10 -3.36
N CYS A 476 14.05 17.71 -4.02
CA CYS A 476 14.10 19.11 -4.43
C CYS A 476 12.90 19.84 -3.82
N PRO A 477 12.96 20.22 -2.53
CA PRO A 477 11.89 21.00 -1.90
C PRO A 477 11.83 22.42 -2.48
N SER A 478 10.70 23.11 -2.30
CA SER A 478 10.50 24.46 -2.84
C SER A 478 11.39 25.52 -2.19
N ASP A 479 11.85 25.27 -0.96
CA ASP A 479 12.72 26.12 -0.14
C ASP A 479 14.19 25.64 -0.12
N LEU A 480 14.61 24.88 -1.15
CA LEU A 480 15.97 24.33 -1.26
C LEU A 480 17.05 25.41 -1.14
N ARG A 481 16.80 26.60 -1.69
CA ARG A 481 17.75 27.72 -1.66
C ARG A 481 18.00 28.17 -0.22
N GLU A 482 16.94 28.40 0.53
CA GLU A 482 16.96 28.88 1.91
C GLU A 482 17.64 27.86 2.82
N ILE A 483 17.27 26.58 2.68
CA ILE A 483 17.86 25.47 3.42
C ILE A 483 19.37 25.39 3.20
N LEU A 484 19.81 25.35 1.94
CA LEU A 484 21.23 25.22 1.62
C LEU A 484 22.04 26.45 2.06
N THR A 485 21.46 27.65 1.89
CA THR A 485 22.08 28.91 2.35
C THR A 485 22.31 28.90 3.86
N GLN A 486 21.33 28.43 4.63
CA GLN A 486 21.42 28.33 6.09
C GLN A 486 22.49 27.32 6.51
N ASP A 487 22.57 26.17 5.85
CA ASP A 487 23.56 25.14 6.13
C ASP A 487 24.98 25.61 5.83
N LEU A 488 25.20 26.25 4.68
CA LEU A 488 26.51 26.81 4.31
C LEU A 488 26.94 27.89 5.30
N SER A 489 26.03 28.80 5.65
CA SER A 489 26.29 29.84 6.65
C SER A 489 26.66 29.24 8.01
N SER A 490 25.99 28.16 8.42
CA SER A 490 26.25 27.48 9.69
C SER A 490 27.58 26.71 9.65
N ALA A 491 27.85 25.98 8.56
CA ALA A 491 29.08 25.22 8.36
C ALA A 491 30.32 26.12 8.28
N LEU A 492 30.17 27.35 7.77
CA LEU A 492 31.23 28.35 7.74
C LEU A 492 31.52 28.98 9.12
N LYS A 493 30.49 29.15 9.96
CA LYS A 493 30.59 29.75 11.30
C LYS A 493 31.15 28.83 12.39
N LEU A 494 31.01 27.51 12.26
CA LEU A 494 31.45 26.50 13.26
C LEU A 494 32.98 26.32 13.37
N ALA A 495 33.76 27.37 13.10
CA ALA A 495 35.22 27.36 13.14
C ALA A 495 35.80 28.47 14.05
N ASN A 496 35.00 29.03 14.95
CA ASN A 496 35.46 29.87 16.06
C ASN A 496 35.22 29.17 17.40
#